data_AF-A0A2D5JNK4-F1
#
_entry.id   AF-A0A2D5JNK4-F1
#
_cell.length_a   1.000
_cell.length_b   1.000
_cell.length_c   1.000
_cell.angle_alpha   90.00
_cell.angle_beta   90.00
_cell.angle_gamma   90.00
#
_symmetry.space_group_name_H-M   'P 1'
#
loop_
_entity.id
_entity.type
_entity.pdbx_description
1 polymer ?
#
loop_
_entity_poly.entity_id
_entity_poly.type
_entity_poly.pdbx_seq_one_letter_code
_entity_poly.pdbx_strand_id
1 'polypeptide(L)'
;MEFKNIFTMKQPDLGKKILDLRKQKGLTQEELVEKCNINVRTIQRIEAGDVTPRTYTVKTILEALGIDAGTFFEDSIHEENKIHLSQSDKHTLRLSWISGIFVSITSIIAMVIEFVLTSDGNFYNDGLFLRLGWGIPFLISLLFFLNGYKKLGTILNNKIIVSASYLYFIIELLIVLIVVSFSVFKLSDYTTEVLSSVIILILWGVAELILGLGVMKLKENLGSFAQITGILKIVNGAMLISIIFSPLAFFLLVPVLIMEIILIYNASQNIEE
;
A
#
# COMPACT_ATOMS: atom_id res chain seq x y z
N MET A 1 6.22 14.82 32.71
CA MET A 1 6.52 15.05 31.28
C MET A 1 7.82 14.35 30.98
N GLU A 2 7.75 13.13 30.45
CA GLU A 2 8.95 12.44 29.94
C GLU A 2 9.39 13.12 28.65
N PHE A 3 10.60 13.65 28.64
CA PHE A 3 11.25 14.10 27.41
C PHE A 3 11.59 12.85 26.59
N LYS A 4 10.65 12.45 25.74
CA LYS A 4 10.87 11.50 24.66
C LYS A 4 12.13 11.94 23.90
N ASN A 5 13.10 11.05 23.70
CA ASN A 5 14.28 11.33 22.88
C ASN A 5 13.82 11.54 21.42
N ILE A 6 13.57 12.79 21.01
CA ILE A 6 13.18 13.19 19.64
C ILE A 6 14.44 13.36 18.77
N PHE A 7 15.42 12.45 18.86
CA PHE A 7 16.68 12.54 18.10
C PHE A 7 16.75 11.44 17.06
N THR A 8 16.40 11.78 15.82
CA THR A 8 16.52 10.89 14.66
C THR A 8 17.79 11.13 13.86
N MET A 9 18.19 12.39 13.62
CA MET A 9 19.37 12.70 12.81
C MET A 9 20.70 12.42 13.54
N LYS A 10 21.51 11.53 13.00
CA LYS A 10 22.82 11.13 13.55
C LYS A 10 23.96 11.94 12.94
N GLN A 11 25.12 11.92 13.60
CA GLN A 11 26.36 12.40 12.97
C GLN A 11 26.79 11.42 11.86
N PRO A 12 27.37 11.90 10.74
CA PRO A 12 27.82 13.28 10.48
C PRO A 12 26.75 14.22 9.87
N ASP A 13 25.55 13.71 9.56
CA ASP A 13 24.54 14.45 8.78
C ASP A 13 23.96 15.64 9.55
N LEU A 14 23.81 15.50 10.87
CA LEU A 14 23.50 16.62 11.78
C LEU A 14 24.53 17.75 11.66
N GLY A 15 25.82 17.42 11.71
CA GLY A 15 26.91 18.37 11.57
C GLY A 15 26.87 19.13 10.24
N LYS A 16 26.67 18.41 9.13
CA LYS A 16 26.55 19.00 7.80
C LYS A 16 25.36 19.94 7.69
N LYS A 17 24.18 19.55 8.19
CA LYS A 17 22.98 20.40 8.14
C LYS A 17 23.19 21.69 8.95
N ILE A 18 23.79 21.60 10.13
CA ILE A 18 24.14 22.78 10.95
C ILE A 18 25.12 23.70 10.21
N LEU A 19 26.14 23.11 9.58
CA LEU A 19 27.13 23.84 8.76
C LEU A 19 26.46 24.61 7.62
N ASP A 20 25.55 23.97 6.89
CA ASP A 20 24.84 24.57 5.76
C ASP A 20 23.92 25.70 6.22
N LEU A 21 23.17 25.50 7.30
CA LEU A 21 22.30 26.53 7.89
C LEU A 21 23.11 27.74 8.39
N ARG A 22 24.27 27.51 9.01
CA ARG A 22 25.19 28.58 9.41
C ARG A 22 25.66 29.40 8.21
N LYS A 23 26.07 28.72 7.13
CA LYS A 23 26.49 29.39 5.88
C LYS A 23 25.35 30.15 5.22
N GLN A 24 24.13 29.62 5.20
CA GLN A 24 22.95 30.32 4.68
C GLN A 24 22.64 31.61 5.47
N LYS A 25 22.92 31.62 6.78
CA LYS A 25 22.82 32.81 7.62
C LYS A 25 24.02 33.76 7.49
N GLY A 26 25.03 33.41 6.69
CA GLY A 26 26.24 34.19 6.50
C GLY A 26 27.14 34.30 7.72
N LEU A 27 26.98 33.40 8.70
CA LEU A 27 27.71 33.47 9.98
C LEU A 27 29.04 32.71 9.88
N THR A 28 30.08 33.26 10.49
CA THR A 28 31.32 32.55 10.85
C THR A 28 31.09 31.60 12.04
N GLN A 29 32.05 30.72 12.32
CA GLN A 29 31.95 29.82 13.48
C GLN A 29 31.99 30.62 14.79
N GLU A 30 32.82 31.66 14.83
CA GLU A 30 32.97 32.59 15.94
C GLU A 30 31.68 33.38 16.21
N GLU A 31 31.01 33.88 15.16
CA GLU A 31 29.73 34.60 15.32
C GLU A 31 28.59 33.67 15.76
N LEU A 32 28.59 32.42 15.31
CA LEU A 32 27.61 31.44 15.81
C LEU A 32 27.87 31.14 17.30
N VAL A 33 29.14 31.02 17.70
CA VAL A 33 29.57 30.77 19.08
C VAL A 33 29.13 31.89 20.01
N GLU A 34 29.27 33.16 19.59
CA GLU A 34 28.77 34.30 20.36
C GLU A 34 27.26 34.23 20.60
N LYS A 35 26.49 33.74 19.62
CA LYS A 35 25.02 33.64 19.71
C LYS A 35 24.54 32.44 20.53
N CYS A 36 25.23 31.30 20.45
CA CYS A 36 24.80 30.06 21.12
C CYS A 36 25.55 29.75 22.43
N ASN A 37 26.60 30.51 22.76
CA ASN A 37 27.44 30.33 23.94
C ASN A 37 28.05 28.91 24.06
N ILE A 38 28.47 28.34 22.93
CA ILE A 38 29.13 27.02 22.84
C ILE A 38 30.58 27.24 22.40
N ASN A 39 31.53 26.45 22.90
CA ASN A 39 32.94 26.59 22.51
C ASN A 39 33.15 26.40 21.00
N VAL A 40 33.98 27.25 20.37
CA VAL A 40 34.34 27.18 18.94
C VAL A 40 34.80 25.78 18.53
N ARG A 41 35.67 25.13 19.33
CA ARG A 41 36.15 23.76 19.04
C ARG A 41 35.01 22.74 19.08
N THR A 42 33.99 22.97 19.91
CA THR A 42 32.83 22.09 19.98
C THR A 42 31.97 22.25 18.73
N ILE A 43 31.71 23.49 18.28
CA ILE A 43 31.00 23.74 17.01
C ILE A 43 31.75 23.12 15.83
N GLN A 44 33.07 23.30 15.75
CA GLN A 44 33.91 22.69 14.71
C GLN A 44 33.78 21.17 14.67
N ARG A 45 33.89 20.50 15.83
CA ARG A 45 33.77 19.04 15.93
C ARG A 45 32.35 18.56 15.65
N ILE A 46 31.32 19.35 15.97
CA ILE A 46 29.94 19.03 15.61
C ILE A 46 29.76 19.14 14.10
N GLU A 47 30.19 20.23 13.47
CA GLU A 47 30.10 20.45 12.01
C GLU A 47 30.91 19.42 11.21
N ALA A 48 32.05 18.97 11.75
CA ALA A 48 32.86 17.91 11.16
C ALA A 48 32.30 16.49 11.36
N GLY A 49 31.34 16.31 12.26
CA GLY A 49 30.76 15.01 12.60
C GLY A 49 31.55 14.19 13.65
N ASP A 50 32.59 14.76 14.26
CA ASP A 50 33.47 14.09 15.22
C ASP A 50 32.82 13.86 16.60
N VAL A 51 31.76 14.62 16.93
CA VAL A 51 31.07 14.55 18.22
C VAL A 51 29.58 14.63 18.03
N THR A 52 28.85 13.71 18.66
CA THR A 52 27.39 13.78 18.76
C THR A 52 26.99 14.73 19.88
N PRO A 53 26.41 15.91 19.57
CA PRO A 53 25.98 16.87 20.59
C PRO A 53 24.78 16.35 21.39
N ARG A 54 24.58 16.89 22.60
CA ARG A 54 23.36 16.62 23.37
C ARG A 54 22.18 17.39 22.78
N THR A 55 20.98 16.90 23.03
CA THR A 55 19.68 17.55 22.76
C THR A 55 19.69 19.06 22.97
N TYR A 56 20.08 19.46 24.18
CA TYR A 56 20.12 20.85 24.58
C TYR A 56 21.05 21.67 23.69
N THR A 57 22.24 21.13 23.40
CA THR A 57 23.24 21.77 22.53
C THR A 57 22.70 21.99 21.12
N VAL A 58 22.02 21.00 20.54
CA VAL A 58 21.40 21.13 19.20
C VAL A 58 20.33 22.23 19.22
N LYS A 59 19.47 22.24 20.24
CA LYS A 59 18.43 23.26 20.40
C LYS A 59 19.01 24.66 20.45
N THR A 60 20.06 24.88 21.25
CA THR A 60 20.71 26.19 21.38
C THR A 60 21.36 26.65 20.07
N ILE A 61 21.92 25.72 19.28
CA ILE A 61 22.48 26.05 17.96
C ILE A 61 21.36 26.45 16.98
N LEU A 62 20.26 25.69 16.93
CA LEU A 62 19.13 25.97 16.04
C LEU A 62 18.45 27.30 16.39
N GLU A 63 18.24 27.57 17.68
CA GLU A 63 17.71 28.85 18.17
C GLU A 63 18.60 30.03 17.75
N ALA A 64 19.93 29.89 17.87
CA ALA A 64 20.88 30.91 17.42
C ALA A 64 20.86 31.14 15.90
N LEU A 65 20.49 30.11 15.12
CA LEU A 65 20.27 30.18 13.67
C LEU A 65 18.86 30.70 13.31
N GLY A 66 17.99 30.91 14.31
CA GLY A 66 16.61 31.36 14.13
C GLY A 66 15.70 30.28 13.54
N ILE A 67 15.97 29.01 13.88
CA ILE A 67 15.21 27.84 13.45
C ILE A 67 14.50 27.27 14.67
N ASP A 68 13.20 27.06 14.57
CA ASP A 68 12.48 26.35 15.62
C ASP A 68 12.93 24.89 15.64
N ALA A 69 13.34 24.42 16.82
CA ALA A 69 13.82 23.05 16.96
C ALA A 69 12.70 22.03 16.70
N GLY A 70 11.45 22.37 17.03
CA GLY A 70 10.29 21.51 16.74
C GLY A 70 10.13 21.25 15.24
N THR A 71 10.10 22.33 14.45
CA THR A 71 9.97 22.22 12.99
C THR A 71 11.18 21.53 12.35
N PHE A 72 12.40 21.80 12.82
CA PHE A 72 13.61 21.18 12.28
C PHE A 72 13.60 19.66 12.45
N PHE A 73 13.15 19.15 13.60
CA PHE A 73 13.06 17.71 13.82
C PHE A 73 11.91 17.08 13.03
N GLU A 74 10.76 17.74 12.89
CA GLU A 74 9.70 17.30 11.98
C GLU A 74 10.19 17.20 10.54
N ASP A 75 10.87 18.22 10.03
CA ASP A 75 11.44 18.24 8.68
C ASP A 75 12.48 17.13 8.49
N SER A 76 13.31 16.84 9.51
CA SER A 76 14.28 15.74 9.44
C SER A 76 13.62 14.36 9.42
N ILE A 77 12.49 14.19 10.13
CA ILE A 77 11.68 12.97 10.08
C ILE A 77 11.03 12.82 8.70
N HIS A 78 10.68 13.93 8.03
CA HIS A 78 10.16 13.93 6.68
C HIS A 78 11.24 13.71 5.60
N GLU A 79 12.46 14.24 5.77
CA GLU A 79 13.60 14.00 4.86
C GLU A 79 14.11 12.55 4.92
N GLU A 80 14.19 11.92 6.10
CA GLU A 80 14.55 10.49 6.24
C GLU A 80 13.45 9.54 5.69
N ASN A 81 12.21 10.03 5.57
CA ASN A 81 11.07 9.28 5.01
C ASN A 81 10.84 9.53 3.51
N LYS A 82 11.76 10.23 2.80
CA LYS A 82 11.73 10.22 1.34
C LYS A 82 12.14 8.83 0.85
N ILE A 83 11.12 8.00 0.67
CA ILE A 83 11.24 6.66 0.11
C ILE A 83 11.75 6.82 -1.32
N HIS A 84 13.04 6.56 -1.55
CA HIS A 84 13.59 6.54 -2.91
C HIS A 84 13.14 5.27 -3.64
N LEU A 85 12.27 5.39 -4.64
CA LEU A 85 11.94 4.28 -5.53
C LEU A 85 13.07 3.98 -6.51
N SER A 86 13.53 2.73 -6.56
CA SER A 86 14.38 2.31 -7.67
C SER A 86 13.58 2.29 -8.99
N GLN A 87 14.28 2.37 -10.13
CA GLN A 87 13.65 2.25 -11.45
C GLN A 87 12.89 0.91 -11.61
N SER A 88 13.37 -0.16 -10.99
CA SER A 88 12.70 -1.47 -10.95
C SER A 88 11.39 -1.42 -10.16
N ASP A 89 11.34 -0.65 -9.08
CA ASP A 89 10.13 -0.47 -8.28
C ASP A 89 9.07 0.31 -9.05
N LYS A 90 9.46 1.42 -9.70
CA LYS A 90 8.57 2.19 -10.58
C LYS A 90 7.98 1.32 -11.70
N HIS A 91 8.82 0.50 -12.34
CA HIS A 91 8.36 -0.43 -13.37
C HIS A 91 7.33 -1.44 -12.82
N THR A 92 7.58 -2.01 -11.64
CA THR A 92 6.68 -2.97 -11.00
C THR A 92 5.33 -2.35 -10.65
N LEU A 93 5.34 -1.14 -10.06
CA LEU A 93 4.11 -0.42 -9.72
C LEU A 93 3.32 -0.02 -10.98
N ARG A 94 4.02 0.38 -12.05
CA ARG A 94 3.39 0.69 -13.34
C ARG A 94 2.69 -0.53 -13.95
N LEU A 95 3.39 -1.66 -13.98
CA LEU A 95 2.82 -2.91 -14.49
C LEU A 95 1.60 -3.32 -13.65
N SER A 96 1.68 -3.16 -12.33
CA SER A 96 0.58 -3.50 -11.43
C SER A 96 -0.70 -2.72 -11.72
N TRP A 97 -0.68 -1.38 -11.74
CA TRP A 97 -1.93 -0.62 -11.96
C TRP A 97 -2.52 -0.86 -13.36
N ILE A 98 -1.67 -1.08 -14.38
CA ILE A 98 -2.12 -1.48 -15.72
C ILE A 98 -2.80 -2.85 -15.65
N SER A 99 -2.20 -3.83 -14.96
CA SER A 99 -2.81 -5.14 -14.75
C SER A 99 -4.12 -5.07 -13.97
N GLY A 100 -4.28 -4.10 -13.06
CA GLY A 100 -5.56 -3.86 -12.37
C GLY A 100 -6.71 -3.49 -13.33
N ILE A 101 -6.42 -2.82 -14.45
CA ILE A 101 -7.42 -2.56 -15.50
C ILE A 101 -7.86 -3.89 -16.14
N PHE A 102 -6.91 -4.78 -16.44
CA PHE A 102 -7.21 -6.12 -16.97
C PHE A 102 -7.97 -6.98 -15.96
N VAL A 103 -7.64 -6.91 -14.67
CA VAL A 103 -8.43 -7.55 -13.59
C VAL A 103 -9.88 -7.06 -13.66
N SER A 104 -10.10 -5.75 -13.73
CA SER A 104 -11.45 -5.17 -13.79
C SER A 104 -12.26 -5.65 -14.99
N ILE A 105 -11.65 -5.67 -16.19
CA ILE A 105 -12.30 -6.14 -17.41
C ILE A 105 -12.63 -7.64 -17.31
N THR A 106 -11.66 -8.46 -16.88
CA THR A 106 -11.85 -9.91 -16.78
C THR A 106 -12.85 -10.30 -15.71
N SER A 107 -12.93 -9.57 -14.59
CA SER A 107 -13.96 -9.76 -13.56
C SER A 107 -15.37 -9.45 -14.07
N ILE A 108 -15.55 -8.41 -14.89
CA ILE A 108 -16.86 -8.12 -15.51
C ILE A 108 -17.23 -9.24 -16.49
N ILE A 109 -16.29 -9.68 -17.33
CA ILE A 109 -16.50 -10.79 -18.26
C ILE A 109 -16.88 -12.07 -17.49
N ALA A 110 -16.18 -12.38 -16.40
CA ALA A 110 -16.47 -13.51 -15.54
C ALA A 110 -17.90 -13.45 -14.99
N MET A 111 -18.31 -12.28 -14.47
CA MET A 111 -19.67 -12.08 -13.93
C MET A 111 -20.74 -12.31 -14.99
N VAL A 112 -20.55 -11.80 -16.21
CA VAL A 112 -21.49 -12.00 -17.32
C VAL A 112 -21.54 -13.47 -17.74
N ILE A 113 -20.38 -14.13 -17.88
CA ILE A 113 -20.30 -15.55 -18.24
C ILE A 113 -21.02 -16.40 -17.20
N GLU A 114 -20.73 -16.23 -15.91
CA GLU A 114 -21.37 -17.04 -14.87
C GLU A 114 -22.88 -16.77 -14.79
N PHE A 115 -23.32 -15.51 -14.94
CA PHE A 115 -24.75 -15.19 -14.98
C PHE A 115 -25.48 -15.92 -16.13
N VAL A 116 -24.88 -15.94 -17.33
CA VAL A 116 -25.44 -16.66 -18.49
C VAL A 116 -25.44 -18.17 -18.24
N LEU A 117 -24.33 -18.72 -17.74
CA LEU A 117 -24.20 -20.17 -17.47
C LEU A 117 -25.23 -20.66 -16.44
N THR A 118 -25.52 -19.88 -15.40
CA THR A 118 -26.53 -20.23 -14.38
C THR A 118 -27.97 -20.07 -14.90
N SER A 119 -28.21 -19.18 -15.87
CA SER A 119 -29.57 -18.88 -16.34
C SER A 119 -30.12 -19.85 -17.39
N ASP A 120 -29.27 -20.39 -18.26
CA ASP A 120 -29.72 -21.09 -19.48
C ASP A 120 -29.87 -22.63 -19.31
N GLY A 121 -29.37 -23.20 -18.20
CA GLY A 121 -29.58 -24.61 -17.79
C GLY A 121 -28.99 -25.70 -18.71
N ASN A 122 -28.60 -25.40 -19.96
CA ASN A 122 -28.20 -26.37 -20.98
C ASN A 122 -26.85 -26.02 -21.66
N PHE A 123 -25.83 -25.76 -20.85
CA PHE A 123 -24.49 -25.40 -21.36
C PHE A 123 -23.34 -26.29 -20.81
N TYR A 124 -23.67 -27.54 -20.45
CA TYR A 124 -22.78 -28.46 -19.75
C TYR A 124 -21.53 -28.92 -20.53
N ASN A 125 -21.48 -28.72 -21.85
CA ASN A 125 -20.32 -29.12 -22.65
C ASN A 125 -19.31 -27.98 -22.92
N ASP A 126 -19.71 -26.70 -22.84
CA ASP A 126 -18.86 -25.56 -23.23
C ASP A 126 -18.46 -24.63 -22.06
N GLY A 127 -19.05 -24.82 -20.86
CA GLY A 127 -18.73 -24.01 -19.67
C GLY A 127 -17.25 -24.09 -19.26
N LEU A 128 -16.58 -25.22 -19.50
CA LEU A 128 -15.16 -25.37 -19.17
C LEU A 128 -14.28 -24.39 -19.96
N PHE A 129 -14.51 -24.30 -21.27
CA PHE A 129 -13.72 -23.43 -22.14
C PHE A 129 -13.94 -21.95 -21.77
N LEU A 130 -15.19 -21.56 -21.50
CA LEU A 130 -15.51 -20.20 -21.07
C LEU A 130 -14.88 -19.85 -19.71
N ARG A 131 -14.95 -20.77 -18.73
CA ARG A 131 -14.36 -20.59 -17.39
C ARG A 131 -12.85 -20.49 -17.41
N LEU A 132 -12.19 -21.31 -18.22
CA LEU A 132 -10.74 -21.19 -18.44
C LEU A 132 -10.40 -19.90 -19.21
N GLY A 133 -11.26 -19.53 -20.16
CA GLY A 133 -11.12 -18.33 -20.99
C GLY A 133 -11.12 -17.03 -20.19
N TRP A 134 -11.94 -16.91 -19.14
CA TRP A 134 -11.87 -15.76 -18.22
C TRP A 134 -10.91 -15.99 -17.04
N GLY A 135 -10.86 -17.21 -16.49
CA GLY A 135 -10.13 -17.53 -15.26
C GLY A 135 -8.62 -17.43 -15.40
N ILE A 136 -8.03 -17.89 -16.51
CA ILE A 136 -6.58 -17.82 -16.73
C ILE A 136 -6.12 -16.36 -16.89
N PRO A 137 -6.72 -15.53 -17.78
CA PRO A 137 -6.38 -14.11 -17.87
C PRO A 137 -6.61 -13.35 -16.56
N PHE A 138 -7.67 -13.67 -15.82
CA PHE A 138 -7.93 -13.09 -14.51
C PHE A 138 -6.79 -13.40 -13.53
N LEU A 139 -6.39 -14.66 -13.36
CA LEU A 139 -5.31 -15.02 -12.44
C LEU A 139 -3.96 -14.44 -12.84
N ILE A 140 -3.64 -14.39 -14.13
CA ILE A 140 -2.39 -13.78 -14.63
C ILE A 140 -2.38 -12.28 -14.33
N SER A 141 -3.47 -11.57 -14.65
CA SER A 141 -3.57 -10.13 -14.38
C SER A 141 -3.56 -9.84 -12.87
N LEU A 142 -4.21 -10.67 -12.08
CA LEU A 142 -4.24 -10.57 -10.62
C LEU A 142 -2.83 -10.75 -10.01
N LEU A 143 -2.02 -11.68 -10.51
CA LEU A 143 -0.64 -11.86 -10.06
C LEU A 143 0.17 -10.56 -10.21
N PHE A 144 0.09 -9.92 -11.37
CA PHE A 144 0.80 -8.66 -11.63
C PHE A 144 0.23 -7.50 -10.82
N PHE A 145 -1.10 -7.45 -10.67
CA PHE A 145 -1.76 -6.44 -9.84
C PHE A 145 -1.29 -6.52 -8.38
N LEU A 146 -1.36 -7.71 -7.76
CA LEU A 146 -0.95 -7.92 -6.37
C LEU A 146 0.57 -7.80 -6.15
N ASN A 147 1.38 -7.97 -7.19
CA ASN A 147 2.82 -7.65 -7.10
C ASN A 147 3.06 -6.17 -6.76
N GLY A 148 2.16 -5.26 -7.16
CA GLY A 148 2.23 -3.85 -6.76
C GLY A 148 2.05 -3.68 -5.26
N TYR A 149 1.02 -4.29 -4.67
CA TYR A 149 0.79 -4.25 -3.22
C TYR A 149 1.91 -4.91 -2.42
N LYS A 150 2.44 -6.04 -2.88
CA LYS A 150 3.63 -6.66 -2.25
C LYS A 150 4.83 -5.73 -2.32
N LYS A 151 5.05 -5.09 -3.48
CA LYS A 151 6.15 -4.15 -3.67
C LYS A 151 6.00 -2.94 -2.75
N LEU A 152 4.81 -2.32 -2.69
CA LEU A 152 4.49 -1.25 -1.73
C LEU A 152 4.75 -1.70 -0.30
N GLY A 153 4.32 -2.90 0.08
CA GLY A 153 4.61 -3.47 1.39
C GLY A 153 6.09 -3.59 1.70
N THR A 154 6.90 -4.05 0.74
CA THR A 154 8.36 -4.13 0.94
C THR A 154 9.02 -2.76 1.07
N ILE A 155 8.60 -1.79 0.25
CA ILE A 155 9.13 -0.43 0.25
C ILE A 155 8.79 0.30 1.55
N LEU A 156 7.55 0.10 2.03
CA LEU A 156 7.02 0.75 3.23
C LEU A 156 7.27 -0.06 4.51
N ASN A 157 8.07 -1.14 4.44
CA ASN A 157 8.32 -2.09 5.53
C ASN A 157 7.04 -2.61 6.23
N ASN A 158 5.97 -2.76 5.46
CA ASN A 158 4.67 -3.22 5.92
C ASN A 158 4.44 -4.68 5.53
N LYS A 159 4.69 -5.60 6.47
CA LYS A 159 4.52 -7.04 6.23
C LYS A 159 3.06 -7.46 6.10
N ILE A 160 2.12 -6.70 6.65
CA ILE A 160 0.70 -7.05 6.68
C ILE A 160 0.14 -7.03 5.25
N ILE A 161 0.38 -5.98 4.48
CA ILE A 161 -0.08 -5.90 3.08
C ILE A 161 0.56 -6.99 2.21
N VAL A 162 1.82 -7.35 2.48
CA VAL A 162 2.52 -8.42 1.75
C VAL A 162 1.82 -9.76 1.99
N SER A 163 1.61 -10.13 3.26
CA SER A 163 0.90 -11.36 3.63
C SER A 163 -0.55 -11.37 3.11
N ALA A 164 -1.25 -10.24 3.23
CA ALA A 164 -2.62 -10.09 2.73
C ALA A 164 -2.69 -10.32 1.21
N SER A 165 -1.72 -9.81 0.44
CA SER A 165 -1.65 -10.01 -1.01
C SER A 165 -1.50 -11.49 -1.40
N TYR A 166 -0.65 -12.24 -0.67
CA TYR A 166 -0.51 -13.69 -0.92
C TYR A 166 -1.79 -14.46 -0.57
N LEU A 167 -2.39 -14.17 0.57
CA LEU A 167 -3.64 -14.82 0.98
C LEU A 167 -4.79 -14.51 0.02
N TYR A 168 -4.91 -13.26 -0.42
CA TYR A 168 -5.89 -12.85 -1.43
C TYR A 168 -5.73 -13.68 -2.71
N PHE A 169 -4.51 -13.79 -3.23
CA PHE A 169 -4.25 -14.59 -4.43
C PHE A 169 -4.62 -16.08 -4.26
N ILE A 170 -4.28 -16.67 -3.10
CA ILE A 170 -4.59 -18.07 -2.82
C ILE A 170 -6.11 -18.29 -2.79
N ILE A 171 -6.86 -17.39 -2.16
CA ILE A 171 -8.31 -17.51 -2.08
C ILE A 171 -8.95 -17.35 -3.47
N GLU A 172 -8.51 -16.37 -4.25
CA GLU A 172 -9.00 -16.19 -5.63
C GLU A 172 -8.67 -17.37 -6.53
N LEU A 173 -7.48 -17.96 -6.40
CA LEU A 173 -7.12 -19.19 -7.08
C LEU A 173 -8.06 -20.34 -6.69
N LEU A 174 -8.36 -20.50 -5.39
CA LEU A 174 -9.30 -21.51 -4.92
C LEU A 174 -10.71 -21.29 -5.48
N ILE A 175 -11.19 -20.03 -5.55
CA ILE A 175 -12.49 -19.70 -6.15
C ILE A 175 -12.52 -20.11 -7.62
N VAL A 176 -11.51 -19.75 -8.42
CA VAL A 176 -11.43 -20.13 -9.84
C VAL A 176 -11.40 -21.66 -9.99
N LEU A 177 -10.67 -22.37 -9.14
CA LEU A 177 -10.64 -23.84 -9.16
C LEU A 177 -12.00 -24.46 -8.82
N ILE A 178 -12.73 -23.92 -7.83
CA ILE A 178 -14.08 -24.35 -7.50
C ILE A 178 -15.01 -24.13 -8.69
N VAL A 179 -14.99 -22.95 -9.31
CA VAL A 179 -15.85 -22.63 -10.46
C VAL A 179 -15.57 -23.54 -11.65
N VAL A 180 -14.29 -23.77 -11.97
CA VAL A 180 -13.88 -24.70 -13.04
C VAL A 180 -14.31 -26.14 -12.73
N SER A 181 -14.26 -26.55 -11.45
CA SER A 181 -14.64 -27.91 -11.05
C SER A 181 -16.09 -28.26 -11.39
N PHE A 182 -17.01 -27.28 -11.39
CA PHE A 182 -18.40 -27.51 -11.83
C PHE A 182 -18.47 -28.03 -13.27
N SER A 183 -17.67 -27.44 -14.16
CA SER A 183 -17.62 -27.89 -15.55
C SER A 183 -16.90 -29.22 -15.72
N VAL A 184 -15.81 -29.45 -14.98
CA VAL A 184 -15.03 -30.69 -15.09
C VAL A 184 -15.82 -31.89 -14.61
N PHE A 185 -16.48 -31.78 -13.45
CA PHE A 185 -17.21 -32.87 -12.81
C PHE A 185 -18.68 -32.92 -13.19
N LYS A 186 -19.16 -31.97 -14.00
CA LYS A 186 -20.58 -31.83 -14.38
C LYS A 186 -21.49 -31.79 -13.15
N LEU A 187 -21.05 -31.08 -12.12
CA LEU A 187 -21.81 -30.84 -10.89
C LEU A 187 -22.89 -29.80 -11.21
N SER A 188 -24.14 -30.21 -11.01
CA SER A 188 -25.26 -29.71 -11.81
C SER A 188 -26.57 -29.63 -11.04
N ASP A 189 -26.63 -30.29 -9.89
CA ASP A 189 -27.81 -30.26 -9.07
C ASP A 189 -27.93 -28.90 -8.37
N TYR A 190 -29.16 -28.41 -8.32
CA TYR A 190 -29.51 -27.12 -7.72
C TYR A 190 -28.92 -26.94 -6.31
N THR A 191 -28.92 -28.01 -5.51
CA THR A 191 -28.38 -27.98 -4.14
C THR A 191 -26.89 -27.68 -4.11
N THR A 192 -26.10 -28.31 -4.97
CA THR A 192 -24.66 -28.11 -5.08
C THR A 192 -24.33 -26.73 -5.65
N GLU A 193 -25.07 -26.26 -6.66
CA GLU A 193 -24.89 -24.90 -7.22
C GLU A 193 -25.16 -23.81 -6.17
N VAL A 194 -26.25 -23.93 -5.41
CA VAL A 194 -26.58 -22.95 -4.35
C VAL A 194 -25.55 -22.98 -3.22
N LEU A 195 -25.20 -24.17 -2.71
CA LEU A 195 -24.24 -24.30 -1.61
C LEU A 195 -22.86 -23.74 -1.99
N SER A 196 -22.39 -24.06 -3.19
CA SER A 196 -21.11 -23.57 -3.68
C SER A 196 -21.08 -22.07 -3.95
N SER A 197 -22.17 -21.49 -4.46
CA SER A 197 -22.30 -20.04 -4.63
C SER A 197 -22.16 -19.32 -3.28
N VAL A 198 -22.77 -19.85 -2.23
CA VAL A 198 -22.62 -19.33 -0.86
C VAL A 198 -21.17 -19.41 -0.39
N ILE A 199 -20.51 -20.55 -0.61
CA ILE A 199 -19.10 -20.74 -0.23
C ILE A 199 -18.19 -19.75 -0.98
N ILE A 200 -18.40 -19.56 -2.28
CA ILE A 200 -17.63 -18.62 -3.11
C ILE A 200 -17.81 -17.19 -2.61
N LEU A 201 -19.04 -16.76 -2.30
CA LEU A 201 -19.30 -15.42 -1.75
C LEU A 201 -18.58 -15.19 -0.42
N ILE A 202 -18.60 -16.18 0.47
CA ILE A 202 -17.90 -16.09 1.76
C ILE A 202 -16.38 -16.03 1.54
N LEU A 203 -15.83 -16.90 0.70
CA LEU A 203 -14.39 -16.90 0.38
C LEU A 203 -13.96 -15.56 -0.20
N TRP A 204 -14.70 -15.03 -1.17
CA TRP A 204 -14.39 -13.74 -1.78
C TRP A 204 -14.49 -12.61 -0.77
N GLY A 205 -15.53 -12.60 0.06
CA GLY A 205 -15.66 -11.59 1.10
C GLY A 205 -14.54 -11.65 2.15
N VAL A 206 -14.05 -12.85 2.49
CA VAL A 206 -12.86 -13.02 3.34
C VAL A 206 -11.61 -12.49 2.65
N ALA A 207 -11.43 -12.73 1.36
CA ALA A 207 -10.32 -12.17 0.59
C ALA A 207 -10.35 -10.63 0.63
N GLU A 208 -11.50 -10.03 0.32
CA GLU A 208 -11.73 -8.58 0.36
C GLU A 208 -11.42 -7.98 1.75
N LEU A 209 -11.88 -8.63 2.83
CA LEU A 209 -11.56 -8.21 4.20
C LEU A 209 -10.04 -8.24 4.47
N ILE A 210 -9.37 -9.33 4.12
CA ILE A 210 -7.93 -9.51 4.37
C ILE A 210 -7.14 -8.44 3.62
N LEU A 211 -7.41 -8.25 2.33
CA LEU A 211 -6.72 -7.25 1.52
C LEU A 211 -7.06 -5.83 1.97
N GLY A 212 -8.33 -5.55 2.30
CA GLY A 212 -8.77 -4.26 2.83
C GLY A 212 -8.07 -3.87 4.13
N LEU A 213 -7.91 -4.81 5.07
CA LEU A 213 -7.12 -4.61 6.30
C LEU A 213 -5.65 -4.34 5.99
N GLY A 214 -5.08 -5.03 4.99
CA GLY A 214 -3.73 -4.77 4.49
C GLY A 214 -3.59 -3.35 3.94
N VAL A 215 -4.54 -2.91 3.11
CA VAL A 215 -4.55 -1.59 2.48
C VAL A 215 -4.71 -0.48 3.51
N MET A 216 -5.54 -0.66 4.55
CA MET A 216 -5.68 0.31 5.65
C MET A 216 -4.34 0.57 6.36
N LYS A 217 -3.44 -0.41 6.43
CA LYS A 217 -2.12 -0.26 7.04
C LYS A 217 -1.17 0.60 6.18
N LEU A 218 -1.53 0.92 4.95
CA LEU A 218 -0.78 1.86 4.11
C LEU A 218 -1.11 3.33 4.43
N LYS A 219 -2.11 3.61 5.28
CA LYS A 219 -2.52 4.97 5.66
C LYS A 219 -1.37 5.84 6.14
N GLU A 220 -0.45 5.27 6.93
CA GLU A 220 0.65 6.03 7.53
C GLU A 220 1.57 6.65 6.47
N ASN A 221 1.71 6.01 5.31
CA ASN A 221 2.60 6.46 4.23
C ASN A 221 1.85 7.06 3.03
N LEU A 222 0.64 6.56 2.73
CA LEU A 222 -0.14 6.95 1.54
C LEU A 222 -1.37 7.83 1.89
N GLY A 223 -1.55 8.17 3.16
CA GLY A 223 -2.57 9.10 3.63
C GLY A 223 -4.00 8.57 3.62
N SER A 224 -4.95 9.50 3.70
CA SER A 224 -6.38 9.19 3.86
C SER A 224 -6.99 8.42 2.68
N PHE A 225 -6.42 8.54 1.47
CA PHE A 225 -6.92 7.82 0.31
C PHE A 225 -6.77 6.30 0.49
N ALA A 226 -5.62 5.82 0.97
CA ALA A 226 -5.42 4.42 1.31
C ALA A 226 -6.38 3.93 2.41
N GLN A 227 -6.66 4.78 3.40
CA GLN A 227 -7.65 4.45 4.44
C GLN A 227 -9.05 4.26 3.85
N ILE A 228 -9.50 5.17 2.97
CA ILE A 228 -10.81 5.09 2.33
C ILE A 228 -10.92 3.84 1.46
N THR A 229 -9.92 3.56 0.62
CA THR A 229 -9.89 2.35 -0.22
C THR A 229 -9.95 1.08 0.64
N GLY A 230 -9.18 1.02 1.72
CA GLY A 230 -9.20 -0.12 2.64
C GLY A 230 -10.55 -0.32 3.33
N ILE A 231 -11.20 0.77 3.79
CA ILE A 231 -12.55 0.71 4.38
C ILE A 231 -13.57 0.22 3.35
N LEU A 232 -13.52 0.73 2.12
CA LEU A 232 -14.44 0.31 1.05
C LEU A 232 -14.32 -1.19 0.76
N LYS A 233 -13.09 -1.75 0.68
CA LYS A 233 -12.89 -3.20 0.54
C LYS A 233 -13.44 -3.98 1.73
N ILE A 234 -13.22 -3.51 2.95
CA ILE A 234 -13.72 -4.19 4.15
C ILE A 234 -15.25 -4.23 4.15
N VAL A 235 -15.90 -3.10 3.84
CA VAL A 235 -17.35 -3.02 3.73
C VAL A 235 -17.87 -3.94 2.63
N ASN A 236 -17.22 -3.95 1.46
CA ASN A 236 -17.57 -4.83 0.36
C ASN A 236 -17.46 -6.31 0.75
N GLY A 237 -16.37 -6.69 1.44
CA GLY A 237 -16.17 -8.05 1.93
C GLY A 237 -17.20 -8.47 2.98
N ALA A 238 -17.56 -7.58 3.90
CA ALA A 238 -18.62 -7.82 4.88
C ALA A 238 -19.99 -8.02 4.21
N MET A 239 -20.30 -7.24 3.16
CA MET A 239 -21.52 -7.41 2.37
C MET A 239 -21.57 -8.77 1.67
N LEU A 240 -20.45 -9.22 1.08
CA LEU A 240 -20.36 -10.56 0.46
C LEU A 240 -20.54 -11.69 1.49
N ILE A 241 -19.88 -11.62 2.64
CA ILE A 241 -20.00 -12.62 3.72
C ILE A 241 -21.43 -12.69 4.26
N SER A 242 -22.13 -11.56 4.32
CA SER A 242 -23.51 -11.53 4.80
C SER A 242 -24.49 -12.26 3.87
N ILE A 243 -24.10 -12.49 2.60
CA ILE A 243 -24.92 -13.03 1.50
C ILE A 243 -26.09 -12.11 1.13
N ILE A 244 -26.85 -11.62 2.11
CA ILE A 244 -28.02 -10.74 1.96
C ILE A 244 -27.66 -9.46 1.21
N PHE A 245 -26.51 -8.85 1.53
CA PHE A 245 -26.07 -7.62 0.87
C PHE A 245 -25.17 -7.87 -0.35
N SER A 246 -25.00 -9.12 -0.80
CA SER A 246 -24.13 -9.43 -1.94
C SER A 246 -24.50 -8.68 -3.24
N PRO A 247 -25.78 -8.42 -3.59
CA PRO A 247 -26.09 -7.64 -4.80
C PRO A 247 -25.51 -6.22 -4.76
N LEU A 248 -25.49 -5.60 -3.57
CA LEU A 248 -24.88 -4.29 -3.38
C LEU A 248 -23.34 -4.37 -3.48
N ALA A 249 -22.75 -5.46 -2.99
CA ALA A 249 -21.32 -5.70 -3.14
C ALA A 249 -20.91 -5.84 -4.61
N PHE A 250 -21.67 -6.58 -5.42
CA PHE A 250 -21.43 -6.69 -6.87
C PHE A 250 -21.54 -5.32 -7.57
N PHE A 251 -22.48 -4.48 -7.17
CA PHE A 251 -22.58 -3.11 -7.67
C PHE A 251 -21.34 -2.26 -7.33
N LEU A 252 -20.77 -2.45 -6.13
CA LEU A 252 -19.58 -1.75 -5.66
C LEU A 252 -18.25 -2.32 -6.21
N LEU A 253 -18.27 -3.48 -6.87
CA LEU A 253 -17.08 -4.14 -7.41
C LEU A 253 -16.22 -3.20 -8.26
N VAL A 254 -16.83 -2.56 -9.27
CA VAL A 254 -16.11 -1.69 -10.21
C VAL A 254 -15.57 -0.43 -9.51
N PRO A 255 -16.36 0.31 -8.70
CA PRO A 255 -15.84 1.41 -7.89
C PRO A 255 -14.66 1.03 -6.99
N VAL A 256 -14.74 -0.12 -6.31
CA VAL A 256 -13.66 -0.61 -5.42
C VAL A 256 -12.38 -0.87 -6.22
N LEU A 257 -12.48 -1.59 -7.34
CA LEU A 257 -11.31 -1.87 -8.20
C LEU A 257 -10.68 -0.59 -8.76
N ILE A 258 -11.49 0.39 -9.17
CA ILE A 258 -10.99 1.70 -9.63
C ILE A 258 -10.21 2.40 -8.52
N MET A 259 -10.73 2.42 -7.29
CA MET A 259 -10.04 3.02 -6.14
C MET A 259 -8.70 2.36 -5.85
N GLU A 260 -8.62 1.03 -6.01
CA GLU A 260 -7.36 0.29 -5.85
C GLU A 260 -6.34 0.61 -6.95
N ILE A 261 -6.79 0.69 -8.22
CA ILE A 261 -5.93 1.07 -9.34
C ILE A 261 -5.37 2.48 -9.12
N ILE A 262 -6.23 3.43 -8.75
CA ILE A 262 -5.82 4.81 -8.46
C ILE A 262 -4.85 4.86 -7.28
N LEU A 263 -5.04 4.02 -6.25
CA LEU A 263 -4.14 3.96 -5.11
C LEU A 263 -2.72 3.56 -5.52
N ILE A 264 -2.58 2.51 -6.33
CA ILE A 264 -1.26 2.05 -6.81
C ILE A 264 -0.67 3.06 -7.80
N TYR A 265 -1.50 3.65 -8.68
CA TYR A 265 -1.06 4.71 -9.59
C TYR A 265 -0.50 5.91 -8.82
N ASN A 266 -1.25 6.43 -7.83
CA ASN A 266 -0.80 7.55 -7.00
C ASN A 266 0.48 7.20 -6.24
N ALA A 267 0.59 5.98 -5.70
CA ALA A 267 1.82 5.53 -5.06
C ALA A 267 3.02 5.44 -6.04
N SER A 268 2.77 5.16 -7.31
CA SER A 268 3.83 5.15 -8.35
C SER A 268 4.32 6.55 -8.73
N GLN A 269 3.51 7.59 -8.54
CA GLN A 269 3.83 8.98 -8.89
C GLN A 269 4.35 9.77 -7.69
N ASN A 270 3.73 9.62 -6.51
CA ASN A 270 3.96 10.45 -5.34
C ASN A 270 5.13 9.99 -4.45
N ILE A 271 5.63 8.78 -4.66
CA ILE A 271 6.88 8.37 -4.04
C ILE A 271 8.01 8.91 -4.93
N GLU A 272 8.40 10.16 -4.66
CA GLU A 272 9.34 10.93 -5.47
C GLU A 272 10.79 10.44 -5.37
N GLU A 273 11.58 10.93 -6.32
CA GLU A 273 12.93 10.53 -6.73
C GLU A 273 14.07 10.91 -5.79
#